data_AF-A0A2H3DTG7-F1
#
_entry.id   AF-A0A2H3DTG7-F1
#
_cell.length_a   1.000
_cell.length_b   1.000
_cell.length_c   1.000
_cell.angle_alpha   90.00
_cell.angle_beta   90.00
_cell.angle_gamma   90.00
#
_symmetry.space_group_name_H-M   'P 1'
#
loop_
_entity.id
_entity.type
_entity.pdbx_description
1 polymer ?
#
loop_
_entity_poly.entity_id
_entity_poly.type
_entity_poly.pdbx_seq_one_letter_code
_entity_poly.pdbx_strand_id
1 'polypeptide(L)' 'KVNGKTVTHQLKDTLYAPNTVNNLISISRLDDAGMEASFKNGIAQFRCKDGKILVEGKKTCRLYLMNA' A
#
# COMPACT_ATOMS: atom_id res chain seq x y z
N LYS A 1 -0.49 -21.28 0.44
CA LYS A 1 0.27 -22.54 0.58
C LYS A 1 1.56 -22.39 -0.22
N VAL A 2 2.72 -22.73 0.34
CA VAL A 2 4.00 -22.79 -0.40
C VAL A 2 4.34 -24.26 -0.54
N ASN A 3 4.57 -24.73 -1.77
CA ASN A 3 4.80 -26.15 -2.09
C ASN A 3 3.76 -27.10 -1.46
N GLY A 4 2.47 -26.76 -1.58
CA GLY A 4 1.38 -27.59 -1.06
C GLY A 4 1.17 -27.55 0.46
N LYS A 5 2.08 -26.92 1.24
CA LYS A 5 1.92 -26.73 2.69
C LYS A 5 1.26 -25.39 3.03
N THR A 6 0.31 -25.42 3.94
CA THR A 6 -0.22 -24.19 4.56
C THR A 6 0.86 -23.64 5.46
N VAL A 7 1.35 -22.43 5.15
CA VAL A 7 2.28 -21.71 6.01
C VAL A 7 1.48 -20.60 6.65
N THR A 8 1.29 -20.70 7.96
CA THR A 8 0.62 -19.68 8.76
C THR A 8 1.66 -18.68 9.21
N HIS A 9 1.60 -17.46 8.68
CA HIS A 9 2.43 -16.36 9.14
C HIS A 9 1.65 -15.54 10.16
N GLN A 10 2.16 -15.46 11.37
CA GLN A 10 1.67 -14.53 12.37
C GLN A 10 2.39 -13.21 12.15
N LEU A 11 1.67 -12.20 11.67
CA LEU A 11 2.20 -10.84 11.58
C LEU A 11 2.26 -10.30 13.01
N LYS A 12 3.48 -10.07 13.51
CA LYS A 12 3.69 -9.40 14.79
C LYS A 12 3.53 -7.88 14.58
N ASP A 13 3.01 -7.18 15.57
CA ASP A 13 2.80 -5.72 15.57
C ASP A 13 1.79 -5.18 14.52
N THR A 14 0.77 -5.95 14.18
CA THR A 14 -0.34 -5.49 13.31
C THR A 14 -1.45 -4.81 14.07
N LEU A 15 -1.89 -3.66 13.57
CA LEU A 15 -3.11 -2.99 14.03
C LEU A 15 -4.32 -3.62 13.33
N TYR A 16 -5.19 -4.29 14.10
CA TYR A 16 -6.47 -4.80 13.58
C TYR A 16 -7.44 -3.63 13.38
N ALA A 17 -7.72 -3.29 12.12
CA ALA A 17 -8.50 -2.11 11.77
C ALA A 17 -9.71 -2.50 10.89
N PRO A 18 -10.75 -3.10 11.48
CA PRO A 18 -11.87 -3.73 10.74
C PRO A 18 -12.75 -2.74 9.96
N ASN A 19 -12.68 -1.45 10.31
CA ASN A 19 -13.45 -0.37 9.67
C ASN A 19 -12.61 0.43 8.66
N THR A 20 -11.36 0.01 8.41
CA THR A 20 -10.52 0.68 7.43
C THR A 20 -10.90 0.18 6.05
N VAL A 21 -11.75 0.94 5.36
CA VAL A 21 -12.08 0.73 3.93
C VAL A 21 -10.86 1.00 3.03
N ASN A 22 -9.73 1.42 3.61
CA ASN A 22 -8.50 1.68 2.88
C ASN A 22 -7.86 0.35 2.49
N ASN A 23 -7.98 0.06 1.20
CA ASN A 23 -7.47 -1.14 0.57
C ASN A 23 -5.96 -1.29 0.83
N LEU A 24 -5.53 -2.51 1.15
CA LEU A 24 -4.11 -2.88 1.02
C LEU A 24 -3.77 -2.84 -0.46
N ILE A 25 -2.88 -1.93 -0.85
CA ILE A 25 -2.40 -1.85 -2.24
C ILE A 25 -1.16 -2.72 -2.38
N SER A 26 -1.26 -3.70 -3.27
CA SER A 26 -0.11 -4.48 -3.69
C SER A 26 0.76 -3.64 -4.62
N ILE A 27 1.97 -3.28 -4.16
CA ILE A 27 2.93 -2.49 -4.94
C ILE A 27 3.34 -3.21 -6.23
N SER A 28 3.49 -4.53 -6.21
CA SER A 28 3.80 -5.29 -7.43
C SER A 28 2.69 -5.18 -8.48
N ARG A 29 1.42 -5.21 -8.09
CA ARG A 29 0.31 -5.01 -9.05
C ARG A 29 0.22 -3.57 -9.57
N LEU A 30 0.64 -2.60 -8.75
CA LEU A 30 0.74 -1.21 -9.15
C LEU A 30 1.84 -1.04 -10.20
N ASP A 31 3.00 -1.68 -9.98
CA ASP A 31 4.12 -1.72 -10.91
C ASP A 31 3.78 -2.47 -12.22
N ASP A 32 3.13 -3.63 -12.14
CA ASP A 32 2.64 -4.40 -13.31
C ASP A 32 1.69 -3.57 -14.19
N ALA A 33 0.95 -2.63 -13.60
CA ALA A 33 0.07 -1.71 -14.30
C ALA A 33 0.82 -0.50 -14.92
N GLY A 34 2.14 -0.44 -14.77
CA GLY A 34 3.00 0.65 -15.24
C GLY A 34 2.85 1.94 -14.44
N MET A 35 2.40 1.84 -13.18
CA MET A 35 2.30 2.97 -12.25
C MET A 35 3.51 2.99 -11.30
N GLU A 36 3.74 4.14 -10.67
CA GLU A 36 4.81 4.32 -9.70
C GLU A 36 4.22 4.62 -8.31
N ALA A 37 4.78 4.01 -7.26
CA ALA A 37 4.54 4.42 -5.89
C ALA A 37 5.79 5.06 -5.27
N SER A 38 5.67 6.30 -4.81
CA SER A 38 6.75 7.10 -4.21
C SER A 38 6.42 7.43 -2.76
N PHE A 39 7.38 7.20 -1.86
CA PHE A 39 7.27 7.52 -0.43
C PHE A 39 8.44 8.41 -0.01
N LYS A 40 8.18 9.68 0.28
CA LYS A 40 9.23 10.65 0.65
C LYS A 40 8.66 11.73 1.55
N ASN A 41 9.44 12.18 2.54
CA ASN A 41 9.07 13.27 3.44
C ASN A 41 7.70 13.12 4.12
N GLY A 42 7.29 11.88 4.43
CA GLY A 42 5.99 11.60 5.05
C GLY A 42 4.80 11.70 4.09
N ILE A 43 5.04 11.73 2.78
CA ILE A 43 4.03 11.72 1.73
C ILE A 43 4.12 10.42 0.93
N ALA A 44 2.97 9.83 0.60
CA ALA A 44 2.81 8.76 -0.37
C ALA A 44 2.16 9.34 -1.64
N GLN A 45 2.69 9.04 -2.82
CA GLN A 45 2.11 9.44 -4.10
C GLN A 45 2.06 8.24 -5.04
N PHE A 46 0.93 8.05 -5.73
CA PHE A 46 0.85 7.14 -6.87
C PHE A 46 0.77 7.94 -8.16
N ARG A 47 1.60 7.56 -9.13
CA ARG A 47 1.68 8.23 -10.43
C ARG A 47 1.31 7.28 -11.55
N CYS A 48 0.54 7.79 -12.49
CA CYS A 48 0.35 7.17 -13.79
C CYS A 48 1.65 7.19 -14.60
N LYS A 49 1.66 6.40 -15.67
CA LYS A 49 2.78 6.30 -16.61
C LYS A 49 3.17 7.64 -17.27
N ASP A 50 2.25 8.59 -17.35
CA ASP A 50 2.46 9.96 -17.84
C ASP A 50 3.07 10.90 -16.79
N GLY A 51 3.37 10.40 -15.59
CA GLY A 51 3.89 11.18 -14.47
C GLY A 51 2.82 11.92 -13.66
N LYS A 52 1.53 11.84 -14.05
CA LYS A 52 0.45 12.50 -13.32
C LYS A 52 0.18 11.80 -11.99
N ILE A 53 0.11 12.59 -10.92
CA ILE A 53 -0.30 12.09 -9.60
C ILE A 53 -1.80 11.74 -9.64
N LEU A 54 -2.13 10.49 -9.34
CA LEU A 54 -3.50 10.00 -9.20
C LEU A 54 -4.03 10.24 -7.79
N VAL A 55 -3.23 9.91 -6.79
CA VAL A 55 -3.61 10.00 -5.40
C VAL A 55 -2.38 10.31 -4.55
N GLU A 56 -2.61 11.09 -3.51
CA GLU A 56 -1.63 11.43 -2.49
C GLU A 56 -2.15 10.98 -1.13
N GLY A 57 -1.25 10.54 -0.26
CA GLY A 57 -1.52 10.24 1.13
C GLY A 57 -0.50 10.84 2.06
N LYS A 58 -0.88 11.00 3.32
CA LYS A 58 -0.01 11.49 4.39
C LYS A 58 0.34 10.37 5.36
N LYS A 59 1.57 10.39 5.86
CA LYS A 59 1.99 9.50 6.93
C LYS A 59 1.24 9.87 8.21
N THR A 60 0.47 8.94 8.73
CA THR A 60 -0.22 9.03 10.01
C THR A 60 0.24 7.86 10.87
N CYS A 61 0.90 8.17 11.99
CA CYS A 61 1.61 7.19 12.80
C CYS A 61 2.61 6.36 11.97
N ARG A 62 2.36 5.06 11.79
CA ARG A 62 3.22 4.12 11.04
C ARG A 62 2.66 3.75 9.66
N LEU A 63 1.54 4.34 9.25
CA LEU A 63 0.86 4.04 7.98
C LEU A 63 0.72 5.31 7.13
N TYR A 64 0.41 5.13 5.85
CA TYR A 64 0.01 6.23 4.97
C TYR A 64 -1.50 6.18 4.80
N LEU A 65 -2.16 7.26 5.17
CA LEU A 65 -3.57 7.47 4.91
C LEU A 65 -3.69 8.16 3.56
N MET A 66 -4.24 7.47 2.57
CA MET A 66 -4.48 8.02 1.24
C MET A 66 -5.67 8.99 1.31
N ASN A 67 -5.56 10.13 0.65
CA ASN A 67 -6.67 11.06 0.50
C ASN A 67 -7.67 10.45 -0.50
N ALA A 68 -8.96 10.45 -0.13
CA ALA A 68 -10.05 10.00 -0.99
C ALA A 68 -10.38 11.03 -2.08
#